data_AF-A0A847LTE8-F1
#
_entry.id   AF-A0A847LTE8-F1
#
_cell.length_a   1.000
_cell.length_b   1.000
_cell.length_c   1.000
_cell.angle_alpha   90.00
_cell.angle_beta   90.00
_cell.angle_gamma   90.00
#
_symmetry.space_group_name_H-M   'P 1'
#
loop_
_entity.id
_entity.type
_entity.pdbx_description
1 polymer ?
#
loop_
_entity_poly.entity_id
_entity_poly.type
_entity_poly.pdbx_seq_one_letter_code
_entity_poly.pdbx_strand_id
1 'polypeptide(L)'
;MLDKKYFDIDVYVDGSYNTGLEKVSWAFCIVHDQTIVFEDYGLVEQEYARLHQVAGELFALLKSLEYIIQNKNESKIVMQNNIIVKNINIYYDYQGLESWINGEWKAKDKDVSIIVERIKLMIGELKTFDEKITINFNKVRSHTGNFFNEYVDKLTRKAFC
;
A
#
# COMPACT_ATOMS: atom_id res chain seq x y z
N MET A 1 -10.12 -12.85 -31.62
CA MET A 1 -10.03 -11.91 -30.49
C MET A 1 -9.13 -12.55 -29.45
N LEU A 2 -8.12 -11.85 -28.95
CA LEU A 2 -7.30 -12.37 -27.86
C LEU A 2 -8.11 -12.18 -26.56
N ASP A 3 -8.34 -13.27 -25.82
CA ASP A 3 -9.02 -13.21 -24.53
C ASP A 3 -8.15 -12.42 -23.55
N LYS A 4 -8.67 -11.27 -23.09
CA LYS A 4 -8.06 -10.52 -22.00
C LYS A 4 -8.15 -11.35 -20.73
N LYS A 5 -7.02 -11.65 -20.10
CA LYS A 5 -6.99 -12.30 -18.79
C LYS A 5 -6.97 -11.23 -17.71
N TYR A 6 -7.92 -11.29 -16.80
CA TYR A 6 -7.95 -10.43 -15.62
C TYR A 6 -7.33 -11.17 -14.45
N PHE A 7 -6.63 -10.44 -13.59
CA PHE A 7 -6.04 -10.98 -12.39
C PHE A 7 -6.06 -9.94 -11.29
N ASP A 8 -5.93 -10.47 -10.09
CA ASP A 8 -5.98 -9.72 -8.86
C ASP A 8 -4.59 -9.70 -8.25
N ILE A 9 -4.27 -8.57 -7.62
CA ILE A 9 -3.07 -8.44 -6.81
C ILE A 9 -3.48 -8.11 -5.38
N ASP A 10 -2.77 -8.71 -4.44
CA ASP A 10 -2.91 -8.43 -3.02
C ASP A 10 -1.72 -7.56 -2.61
N VAL A 11 -2.00 -6.42 -2.00
CA VAL A 11 -1.00 -5.46 -1.55
C VAL A 11 -1.08 -5.40 -0.04
N TYR A 12 -0.06 -5.91 0.63
CA TYR A 12 0.05 -5.81 2.08
C TYR A 12 0.87 -4.59 2.43
N VAL A 13 0.40 -3.76 3.35
CA VAL A 13 1.07 -2.54 3.82
C VAL A 13 1.19 -2.58 5.33
N ASP A 14 2.29 -2.04 5.86
CA ASP A 14 2.51 -1.91 7.30
C ASP A 14 3.40 -0.72 7.63
N GLY A 15 3.21 -0.15 8.82
CA GLY A 15 3.98 0.96 9.35
C GLY A 15 4.42 0.74 10.81
N SER A 16 5.71 0.96 11.09
CA SER A 16 6.24 0.80 12.45
C SER A 16 6.89 2.08 12.95
N TYR A 17 6.77 2.35 14.25
CA TYR A 17 7.47 3.44 14.93
C TYR A 17 8.43 2.89 15.98
N ASN A 18 9.70 3.25 15.86
CA ASN A 18 10.72 2.89 16.84
C ASN A 18 10.96 4.05 17.80
N THR A 19 10.51 3.90 19.04
CA THR A 19 10.64 4.91 20.10
C THR A 19 12.09 5.19 20.49
N GLY A 20 12.98 4.20 20.43
CA GLY A 20 14.39 4.37 20.75
C GLY A 20 15.18 5.14 19.70
N LEU A 21 14.72 5.10 18.44
CA LEU A 21 15.35 5.80 17.32
C LEU A 21 14.61 7.08 16.92
N GLU A 22 13.39 7.30 17.43
CA GLU A 22 12.45 8.35 17.01
C GLU A 22 12.24 8.38 15.48
N LYS A 23 12.14 7.20 14.88
CA LYS A 23 11.99 7.00 13.43
C LYS A 23 10.76 6.16 13.11
N VAL A 24 10.17 6.44 11.97
CA VAL A 24 9.05 5.68 11.41
C VAL A 24 9.53 4.94 10.16
N SER A 25 9.12 3.68 10.02
CA SER A 25 9.33 2.89 8.81
C SER A 25 8.02 2.53 8.14
N TRP A 26 8.11 2.23 6.86
CA TRP A 26 7.02 1.74 6.01
C TRP A 26 7.51 0.50 5.27
N ALA A 27 6.60 -0.42 4.98
CA ALA A 27 6.87 -1.55 4.11
C ALA A 27 5.62 -1.98 3.36
N PHE A 28 5.81 -2.53 2.16
CA PHE A 28 4.75 -3.22 1.45
C PHE A 28 5.28 -4.41 0.66
N CYS A 29 4.38 -5.35 0.37
CA CYS A 29 4.63 -6.36 -0.64
C CYS A 29 3.41 -6.53 -1.55
N ILE A 30 3.68 -6.78 -2.83
CA ILE A 30 2.69 -7.13 -3.84
C ILE A 30 2.74 -8.64 -4.03
N VAL A 31 1.60 -9.27 -3.87
CA VAL A 31 1.41 -10.72 -3.95
C VAL A 31 0.50 -11.02 -5.12
N HIS A 32 0.88 -12.01 -5.90
CA HIS A 32 0.05 -12.60 -6.96
C HIS A 32 0.17 -14.12 -6.86
N ASP A 33 -0.96 -14.82 -6.87
CA ASP A 33 -1.02 -16.28 -6.71
C ASP A 33 -0.16 -16.80 -5.54
N GLN A 34 -0.34 -16.19 -4.36
CA GLN A 34 0.40 -16.51 -3.12
C GLN A 34 1.93 -16.34 -3.22
N THR A 35 2.42 -15.67 -4.25
CA THR A 35 3.83 -15.40 -4.46
C THR A 35 4.09 -13.90 -4.35
N ILE A 36 5.08 -13.51 -3.56
CA ILE A 36 5.55 -12.12 -3.52
C ILE A 36 6.24 -11.83 -4.85
N VAL A 37 5.64 -10.94 -5.64
CA VAL A 37 6.16 -10.51 -6.95
C VAL A 37 6.97 -9.23 -6.86
N PHE A 38 6.76 -8.45 -5.79
CA PHE A 38 7.54 -7.27 -5.47
C PHE A 38 7.42 -6.94 -3.98
N GLU A 39 8.45 -6.32 -3.42
CA GLU A 39 8.46 -5.79 -2.08
C GLU A 39 9.35 -4.57 -2.02
N ASP A 40 9.03 -3.64 -1.11
CA ASP A 40 9.89 -2.52 -0.79
C ASP A 40 9.64 -2.06 0.65
N TYR A 41 10.65 -1.44 1.24
CA TYR A 41 10.58 -0.92 2.61
C TYR A 41 11.59 0.19 2.80
N GLY A 42 11.29 1.08 3.75
CA GLY A 42 12.18 2.19 4.03
C GLY A 42 11.77 2.98 5.25
N LEU A 43 12.46 4.09 5.44
CA LEU A 43 12.15 5.06 6.48
C LEU A 43 11.24 6.16 5.91
N VAL A 44 10.35 6.64 6.77
CA VAL A 44 9.65 7.90 6.52
C VAL A 44 10.60 9.05 6.84
N GLU A 45 10.49 10.16 6.10
CA GLU A 45 11.23 11.38 6.38
C GLU A 45 10.96 11.89 7.80
N GLN A 46 12.01 12.43 8.45
CA GLN A 46 11.98 12.77 9.88
C GLN A 46 10.86 13.77 10.24
N GLU A 47 10.47 14.65 9.31
CA GLU A 47 9.41 15.63 9.55
C GLU A 47 8.05 14.98 9.87
N TYR A 48 7.79 13.77 9.37
CA TYR A 48 6.58 13.01 9.64
C TYR A 48 6.71 12.05 10.84
N ALA A 49 7.89 11.94 11.47
CA ALA A 49 8.12 10.98 12.56
C ALA A 49 7.15 11.15 13.74
N ARG A 50 6.71 12.39 13.99
CA ARG A 50 5.69 12.75 15.01
C ARG A 50 4.32 12.09 14.80
N LEU A 51 4.05 11.61 13.58
CA LEU A 51 2.82 10.89 13.24
C LEU A 51 2.92 9.40 13.58
N HIS A 52 4.09 8.94 14.05
CA HIS A 52 4.37 7.57 14.45
C HIS A 52 3.92 6.56 13.37
N GLN A 53 3.34 5.43 13.79
CA GLN A 53 2.91 4.35 12.89
C GLN A 53 1.91 4.81 11.82
N VAL A 54 1.14 5.88 12.08
CA VAL A 54 0.19 6.42 11.09
C VAL A 54 0.90 6.92 9.84
N ALA A 55 2.06 7.55 9.97
CA ALA A 55 2.85 7.92 8.80
C ALA A 55 3.34 6.66 8.07
N GLY A 56 3.84 5.64 8.78
CA GLY A 56 4.30 4.40 8.17
C GLY A 56 3.24 3.75 7.29
N GLU A 57 2.03 3.58 7.83
CA GLU A 57 0.87 3.03 7.11
C GLU A 57 0.54 3.82 5.83
N LEU A 58 0.45 5.14 5.95
CA LEU A 58 0.10 6.00 4.82
C LEU A 58 1.20 6.01 3.75
N PHE A 59 2.47 6.03 4.16
CA PHE A 59 3.60 5.99 3.23
C PHE A 59 3.75 4.61 2.56
N ALA A 60 3.48 3.51 3.27
CA ALA A 60 3.48 2.17 2.68
C ALA A 60 2.43 2.06 1.56
N LEU A 61 1.21 2.55 1.81
CA LEU A 61 0.18 2.61 0.78
C LEU A 61 0.57 3.55 -0.37
N LEU A 62 1.06 4.75 -0.06
CA LEU A 62 1.48 5.70 -1.08
C LEU A 62 2.55 5.09 -1.99
N LYS A 63 3.59 4.46 -1.42
CA LYS A 63 4.71 3.85 -2.15
C LYS A 63 4.28 2.65 -2.98
N SER A 64 3.36 1.83 -2.47
CA SER A 64 2.82 0.70 -3.25
C SER A 64 2.03 1.18 -4.47
N LEU A 65 1.21 2.22 -4.32
CA LEU A 65 0.49 2.83 -5.45
C LEU A 65 1.47 3.50 -6.43
N GLU A 66 2.54 4.14 -5.95
CA GLU A 66 3.56 4.79 -6.80
C GLU A 66 4.22 3.72 -7.68
N TYR A 67 4.60 2.61 -7.07
CA TYR A 67 5.19 1.49 -7.78
C TYR A 67 4.25 0.90 -8.84
N ILE A 68 2.97 0.67 -8.50
CA ILE A 68 1.97 0.12 -9.43
C ILE A 68 1.76 1.05 -10.63
N ILE A 69 1.64 2.36 -10.40
CA ILE A 69 1.43 3.35 -11.45
C ILE A 69 2.69 3.49 -12.34
N GLN A 70 3.88 3.56 -11.75
CA GLN A 70 5.13 3.74 -12.51
C GLN A 70 5.46 2.53 -13.36
N ASN A 71 5.26 1.32 -12.82
CA ASN A 71 5.65 0.11 -13.51
C ASN A 71 4.56 -0.40 -14.46
N LYS A 72 3.45 0.31 -14.67
CA LYS A 72 2.35 -0.13 -15.55
C LYS A 72 2.77 -0.60 -16.95
N ASN A 73 3.80 0.01 -17.54
CA ASN A 73 4.28 -0.30 -18.90
C ASN A 73 5.40 -1.37 -18.95
N GLU A 74 6.18 -1.50 -17.87
CA GLU A 74 7.33 -2.42 -17.78
C GLU A 74 7.05 -3.65 -16.89
N SER A 75 5.90 -3.67 -16.21
CA SER A 75 5.59 -4.68 -15.23
C SER A 75 5.47 -6.05 -15.88
N LYS A 76 6.48 -6.87 -15.60
CA LYS A 76 6.34 -8.32 -15.41
C LYS A 76 5.10 -8.72 -14.58
N ILE A 77 4.54 -7.79 -13.80
CA ILE A 77 3.30 -7.96 -13.04
C ILE A 77 2.04 -7.61 -13.86
N VAL A 78 2.05 -6.63 -14.78
CA VAL A 78 0.83 -5.97 -15.29
C VAL A 78 0.58 -6.13 -16.79
N MET A 79 1.57 -6.37 -17.66
CA MET A 79 1.32 -6.34 -19.12
C MET A 79 2.15 -7.32 -19.96
N GLN A 80 2.62 -8.43 -19.42
CA GLN A 80 3.04 -9.54 -20.29
C GLN A 80 1.82 -10.33 -20.75
N ASN A 81 1.59 -10.46 -22.07
CA ASN A 81 0.62 -11.38 -22.69
C ASN A 81 -0.89 -11.10 -22.48
N ASN A 82 -1.38 -9.86 -22.64
CA ASN A 82 -2.81 -9.48 -22.51
C ASN A 82 -3.43 -9.68 -21.12
N ILE A 83 -2.62 -9.56 -20.08
CA ILE A 83 -3.07 -9.68 -18.71
C ILE A 83 -3.36 -8.25 -18.19
N ILE A 84 -4.48 -8.03 -17.47
CA ILE A 84 -4.91 -6.72 -16.95
C ILE A 84 -5.23 -6.85 -15.46
N VAL A 85 -4.56 -6.08 -14.59
CA VAL A 85 -4.93 -6.00 -13.17
C VAL A 85 -6.31 -5.41 -13.09
N LYS A 86 -7.26 -6.13 -12.48
CA LYS A 86 -8.62 -5.63 -12.30
C LYS A 86 -8.90 -5.28 -10.85
N ASN A 87 -8.41 -6.07 -9.90
CA ASN A 87 -8.65 -5.83 -8.49
C ASN A 87 -7.31 -5.66 -7.77
N ILE A 88 -7.20 -4.57 -7.02
CA ILE A 88 -6.08 -4.29 -6.11
C ILE A 88 -6.64 -4.40 -4.69
N ASN A 89 -6.30 -5.48 -3.99
CA ASN A 89 -6.77 -5.73 -2.64
C ASN A 89 -5.71 -5.25 -1.65
N ILE A 90 -5.99 -4.16 -0.94
CA ILE A 90 -5.09 -3.57 0.04
C ILE A 90 -5.39 -4.18 1.41
N TYR A 91 -4.39 -4.81 2.02
CA TYR A 91 -4.45 -5.40 3.35
C TYR A 91 -3.63 -4.55 4.32
N TYR A 92 -4.26 -4.12 5.41
CA TYR A 92 -3.70 -3.16 6.36
C TYR A 92 -4.29 -3.42 7.77
N ASP A 93 -3.62 -2.97 8.83
CA ASP A 93 -4.07 -3.23 10.21
C ASP A 93 -4.72 -2.02 10.91
N TYR A 94 -4.44 -0.80 10.43
CA TYR A 94 -4.92 0.44 11.04
C TYR A 94 -6.17 1.01 10.34
N GLN A 95 -7.31 0.96 11.04
CA GLN A 95 -8.62 1.40 10.53
C GLN A 95 -8.66 2.82 9.96
N GLY A 96 -7.87 3.75 10.50
CA GLY A 96 -7.91 5.14 10.06
C GLY A 96 -7.54 5.32 8.59
N LEU A 97 -6.75 4.40 8.02
CA LEU A 97 -6.34 4.42 6.62
C LEU A 97 -7.56 4.38 5.67
N GLU A 98 -8.44 3.39 5.82
CA GLU A 98 -9.65 3.29 4.98
C GLU A 98 -10.64 4.41 5.28
N SER A 99 -10.89 4.73 6.55
CA SER A 99 -11.87 5.78 6.91
C SER A 99 -11.48 7.16 6.39
N TRP A 100 -10.19 7.51 6.32
CA TRP A 100 -9.76 8.77 5.68
C TRP A 100 -9.88 8.75 4.16
N ILE A 101 -9.54 7.63 3.52
CA ILE A 101 -9.60 7.48 2.06
C ILE A 101 -11.06 7.53 1.59
N ASN A 102 -11.97 6.88 2.31
CA ASN A 102 -13.41 6.88 2.03
C ASN A 102 -14.10 8.19 2.44
N GLY A 103 -13.41 9.07 3.17
CA GLY A 103 -13.95 10.37 3.62
C GLY A 103 -14.89 10.28 4.83
N GLU A 104 -14.96 9.13 5.49
CA GLU A 104 -15.70 8.94 6.74
C GLU A 104 -15.09 9.76 7.88
N TRP A 105 -13.75 9.89 7.87
CA TRP A 105 -13.00 10.65 8.85
C TRP A 105 -12.35 11.87 8.21
N LYS A 106 -12.28 12.95 9.00
CA LYS A 106 -11.51 14.14 8.64
C LYS A 106 -10.16 14.12 9.34
N ALA A 107 -9.08 14.15 8.57
CA ALA A 107 -7.73 14.33 9.12
C ALA A 107 -7.63 15.70 9.81
N LYS A 108 -7.21 15.70 11.08
CA LYS A 108 -6.98 16.94 11.85
C LYS A 108 -5.56 17.48 11.63
N ASP A 109 -4.59 16.58 11.46
CA ASP A 109 -3.22 16.94 11.12
C ASP A 109 -3.13 17.24 9.62
N LYS A 110 -2.45 18.34 9.28
CA LYS A 110 -2.32 18.84 7.91
C LYS A 110 -1.56 17.86 7.02
N ASP A 111 -0.51 17.21 7.53
CA ASP A 111 0.32 16.32 6.74
C ASP A 111 -0.41 15.02 6.46
N VAL A 112 -1.15 14.49 7.45
CA VAL A 112 -2.06 13.35 7.23
C VAL A 112 -3.06 13.68 6.12
N SER A 113 -3.66 14.88 6.14
CA SER A 113 -4.59 15.30 5.09
C SER A 113 -3.91 15.35 3.71
N ILE A 114 -2.70 15.90 3.61
CA ILE A 114 -1.97 15.99 2.34
C ILE A 114 -1.65 14.60 1.78
N ILE A 115 -1.15 13.69 2.62
CA ILE A 115 -0.80 12.34 2.20
C ILE A 115 -2.05 11.56 1.75
N VAL A 116 -3.16 11.68 2.49
CA VAL A 116 -4.44 11.06 2.13
C VAL A 116 -4.97 11.59 0.79
N GLU A 117 -4.92 12.90 0.55
CA GLU A 117 -5.35 13.46 -0.73
C GLU A 117 -4.46 12.99 -1.88
N ARG A 118 -3.16 12.84 -1.66
CA ARG A 118 -2.25 12.26 -2.66
C ARG A 118 -2.60 10.80 -2.97
N ILE A 119 -2.91 9.99 -1.96
CA ILE A 119 -3.38 8.61 -2.13
C ILE A 119 -4.67 8.60 -2.97
N LYS A 120 -5.66 9.44 -2.65
CA LYS A 120 -6.92 9.54 -3.41
C LYS A 120 -6.68 9.92 -4.88
N LEU A 121 -5.78 10.86 -5.13
CA LEU A 121 -5.41 11.25 -6.51
C LEU A 121 -4.83 10.07 -7.28
N MET A 122 -3.97 9.27 -6.66
CA MET A 122 -3.37 8.08 -7.29
C MET A 122 -4.38 6.96 -7.54
N ILE A 123 -5.31 6.76 -6.60
CA ILE A 123 -6.46 5.87 -6.80
C ILE A 123 -7.32 6.36 -7.98
N GLY A 124 -7.53 7.67 -8.09
CA GLY A 124 -8.21 8.29 -9.23
C GLY A 124 -7.46 8.05 -10.54
N GLU A 125 -6.14 8.27 -10.55
CA GLU A 125 -5.27 8.04 -11.71
C GLU A 125 -5.37 6.58 -12.19
N LEU A 126 -5.33 5.61 -11.27
CA LEU A 126 -5.50 4.19 -11.59
C LEU A 126 -6.82 3.92 -12.34
N LYS A 127 -7.92 4.54 -11.89
CA LYS A 127 -9.24 4.40 -12.53
C LYS A 127 -9.34 5.10 -13.89
N THR A 128 -8.49 6.09 -14.18
CA THR A 128 -8.45 6.70 -15.52
C THR A 128 -7.83 5.78 -16.57
N PHE A 129 -7.04 4.78 -16.17
CA PHE A 129 -6.42 3.82 -17.09
C PHE A 129 -7.40 2.73 -17.54
N ASP A 130 -8.19 2.19 -16.62
CA ASP A 130 -9.31 1.29 -16.91
C ASP A 130 -10.36 1.48 -15.81
N GLU A 131 -11.58 1.87 -16.20
CA GLU A 131 -12.71 2.09 -15.29
C GLU A 131 -13.09 0.83 -14.49
N LYS A 132 -12.63 -0.36 -14.94
CA LYS A 132 -12.85 -1.65 -14.29
C LYS A 132 -11.87 -1.92 -13.16
N ILE A 133 -10.82 -1.10 -12.98
CA ILE A 133 -9.91 -1.23 -11.85
C ILE A 133 -10.68 -0.91 -10.57
N THR A 134 -10.73 -1.89 -9.68
CA THR A 134 -11.27 -1.75 -8.34
C THR A 134 -10.14 -1.81 -7.32
N ILE A 135 -10.31 -1.03 -6.25
CA ILE A 135 -9.40 -1.02 -5.12
C ILE A 135 -10.24 -1.37 -3.90
N ASN A 136 -9.89 -2.48 -3.25
CA ASN A 136 -10.63 -3.03 -2.12
C ASN A 136 -9.76 -2.92 -0.87
N PHE A 137 -10.30 -2.33 0.19
CA PHE A 137 -9.63 -2.22 1.47
C PHE A 137 -10.06 -3.41 2.36
N ASN A 138 -9.08 -4.17 2.84
CA ASN A 138 -9.27 -5.39 3.61
C ASN A 138 -8.53 -5.26 4.94
N LYS A 139 -9.23 -4.77 5.97
CA LYS A 139 -8.64 -4.69 7.31
C LYS A 139 -8.31 -6.08 7.83
N VAL A 140 -7.04 -6.33 8.11
CA VAL A 140 -6.58 -7.57 8.75
C VAL A 140 -6.33 -7.32 10.23
N ARG A 141 -6.60 -8.34 11.04
CA ARG A 141 -6.20 -8.29 12.46
C ARG A 141 -4.72 -8.57 12.54
N SER A 142 -3.99 -7.68 13.19
CA SER A 142 -2.57 -7.88 13.51
C SER A 142 -2.38 -9.20 14.29
N HIS A 143 -1.31 -9.93 13.98
CA HIS A 143 -0.89 -11.19 14.62
C HIS A 143 -1.90 -12.36 14.56
N THR A 144 -2.61 -12.52 13.44
CA THR A 144 -3.57 -13.62 13.23
C THR A 144 -3.07 -14.79 12.38
N GLY A 145 -1.76 -14.86 12.09
CA GLY A 145 -1.18 -15.93 11.26
C GLY A 145 -1.32 -15.70 9.75
N ASN A 146 -1.68 -14.48 9.32
CA ASN A 146 -1.54 -14.10 7.91
C ASN A 146 -0.05 -13.90 7.60
N PHE A 147 0.50 -14.83 6.82
CA PHE A 147 1.91 -14.87 6.46
C PHE A 147 2.41 -13.54 5.86
N PHE A 148 1.66 -12.92 4.94
CA PHE A 148 2.10 -11.71 4.27
C PHE A 148 2.01 -10.47 5.16
N ASN A 149 1.01 -10.41 6.05
CA ASN A 149 0.95 -9.35 7.06
C ASN A 149 2.14 -9.43 8.03
N GLU A 150 2.47 -10.63 8.50
CA GLU A 150 3.67 -10.84 9.32
C GLU A 150 4.97 -10.59 8.54
N TYR A 151 4.94 -10.78 7.22
CA TYR A 151 6.06 -10.52 6.35
C TYR A 151 6.37 -9.03 6.28
N VAL A 152 5.37 -8.18 6.05
CA VAL A 152 5.56 -6.72 6.01
C VAL A 152 5.94 -6.14 7.39
N ASP A 153 5.43 -6.67 8.51
CA ASP A 153 5.91 -6.32 9.87
C ASP A 153 7.39 -6.68 10.08
N LYS A 154 7.87 -7.76 9.48
CA LYS A 154 9.32 -8.07 9.51
C LYS A 154 10.12 -7.09 8.65
N LEU A 155 9.58 -6.64 7.52
CA LEU A 155 10.24 -5.65 6.66
C LEU A 155 10.33 -4.28 7.33
N THR A 156 9.28 -3.81 8.03
CA THR A 156 9.33 -2.54 8.77
C THR A 156 10.40 -2.56 9.85
N ARG A 157 10.63 -3.71 10.51
CA ARG A 157 11.73 -3.91 11.47
C ARG A 157 13.11 -3.87 10.81
N LYS A 158 13.26 -4.48 9.63
CA LYS A 158 14.52 -4.44 8.85
C LYS A 158 14.89 -3.02 8.43
N ALA A 159 13.90 -2.15 8.17
CA ALA A 159 14.14 -0.77 7.79
C ALA A 159 14.87 0.06 8.86
N PHE A 160 14.86 -0.38 10.12
CA PHE A 160 15.56 0.28 11.23
C PHE A 160 17.01 -0.19 11.43
N CYS A 161 17.43 -1.25 10.76
CA CYS A 161 18.78 -1.82 10.84
C CYS A 161 19.71 -1.17 9.82
#